data_AF-A0A957TDZ4-F1
#
_entry.id   AF-A0A957TDZ4-F1
#
_cell.length_a   1.000
_cell.length_b   1.000
_cell.length_c   1.000
_cell.angle_alpha   90.00
_cell.angle_beta   90.00
_cell.angle_gamma   90.00
#
_symmetry.space_group_name_H-M   'P 1'
#
loop_
_entity.id
_entity.type
_entity.pdbx_description
1 polymer ?
#
loop_
_entity_poly.entity_id
_entity_poly.type
_entity_poly.pdbx_seq_one_letter_code
_entity_poly.pdbx_strand_id
1 'polypeptide(L)' 'YEDVDKLLYLLVDERYSPQELIEAGFDEKFVEAVTTRIRRNQFKRMLPPIAKLSNRTVGYDFLYLRDWGT' A
#
# COMPACT_ATOMS: atom_id res chain seq x y z
N TYR A 1 -9.99 -6.60 -9.99
CA TYR A 1 -8.91 -7.14 -9.15
C TYR A 1 -7.56 -6.66 -9.65
N GLU A 2 -7.28 -6.75 -10.96
CA GLU A 2 -6.02 -6.27 -11.56
C GLU A 2 -5.66 -4.81 -11.23
N ASP A 3 -6.63 -3.90 -11.21
CA ASP A 3 -6.36 -2.47 -10.92
C ASP A 3 -5.93 -2.22 -9.48
N VAL A 4 -6.42 -3.03 -8.54
CA VAL A 4 -6.03 -2.94 -7.13
C VAL A 4 -4.58 -3.42 -6.96
N ASP A 5 -4.21 -4.51 -7.64
CA ASP A 5 -2.85 -5.06 -7.55
C ASP A 5 -1.82 -4.10 -8.17
N LYS A 6 -2.15 -3.46 -9.30
CA LYS A 6 -1.32 -2.39 -9.89
C LYS A 6 -1.17 -1.21 -8.94
N LEU A 7 -2.27 -0.77 -8.33
CA LEU A 7 -2.24 0.33 -7.36
C LEU A 7 -1.37 -0.02 -6.14
N LEU A 8 -1.48 -1.24 -5.61
CA LEU A 8 -0.67 -1.70 -4.49
C LEU A 8 0.81 -1.79 -4.85
N TYR A 9 1.14 -2.28 -6.05
CA TYR A 9 2.52 -2.33 -6.54
C TYR A 9 3.13 -0.92 -6.58
N LEU A 10 2.43 0.04 -7.20
CA LEU A 10 2.91 1.42 -7.29
C LEU A 10 3.05 2.08 -5.91
N LEU A 11 2.11 1.81 -4.99
CA LEU A 11 2.11 2.42 -3.66
C LEU A 11 3.16 1.81 -2.72
N VAL A 12 3.42 0.49 -2.81
CA VAL A 12 4.29 -0.24 -1.88
C VAL A 12 5.70 -0.42 -2.42
N ASP A 13 5.83 -0.89 -3.67
CA ASP A 13 7.12 -1.19 -4.27
C ASP A 13 7.76 0.07 -4.84
N GLU A 14 7.00 0.85 -5.61
CA GLU A 14 7.49 2.09 -6.25
C GLU A 14 7.35 3.35 -5.38
N ARG A 15 6.66 3.26 -4.22
CA ARG A 15 6.45 4.34 -3.23
C ARG A 15 5.75 5.60 -3.76
N TYR A 16 4.85 5.43 -4.72
CA TYR A 16 4.03 6.54 -5.21
C TYR A 16 3.17 7.10 -4.09
N SER A 17 3.05 8.42 -4.05
CA SER A 17 2.08 9.14 -3.24
C SER A 17 0.66 8.97 -3.79
N PRO A 18 -0.39 9.12 -2.97
CA PRO A 18 -1.77 9.10 -3.45
C PRO A 18 -2.02 10.10 -4.58
N GLN A 19 -1.35 11.26 -4.55
CA GLN A 19 -1.44 12.28 -5.59
C GLN A 19 -0.86 11.78 -6.92
N GLU A 20 0.34 11.18 -6.91
CA GLU A 20 0.97 10.61 -8.11
C GLU A 20 0.16 9.46 -8.71
N LEU A 21 -0.59 8.71 -7.89
CA LEU A 21 -1.51 7.67 -8.38
C LEU A 21 -2.71 8.28 -9.13
N ILE A 22 -3.25 9.39 -8.65
CA ILE A 22 -4.34 10.10 -9.34
C ILE A 22 -3.83 10.64 -10.68
N GLU A 23 -2.62 11.22 -10.70
CA GLU A 23 -1.96 11.68 -11.93
C GLU A 23 -1.64 10.52 -12.90
N ALA A 24 -1.33 9.34 -12.38
CA ALA A 24 -1.15 8.11 -13.16
C ALA A 24 -2.45 7.55 -13.75
N GLY A 25 -3.59 8.17 -13.49
CA GLY A 25 -4.89 7.85 -14.09
C GLY A 25 -5.79 6.96 -13.22
N PHE A 26 -5.48 6.77 -11.94
CA PHE A 26 -6.39 6.10 -11.02
C PHE A 26 -7.47 7.07 -10.51
N ASP A 27 -8.69 6.56 -10.35
CA ASP A 27 -9.80 7.34 -9.79
C ASP A 27 -9.53 7.73 -8.33
N GLU A 28 -9.75 9.00 -7.98
CA GLU A 28 -9.49 9.52 -6.63
C GLU A 28 -10.26 8.77 -5.54
N LYS A 29 -11.55 8.47 -5.76
CA LYS A 29 -12.36 7.73 -4.78
C LYS A 29 -11.85 6.30 -4.62
N PHE A 30 -11.36 5.71 -5.70
CA PHE A 30 -10.75 4.39 -5.66
C PHE A 30 -9.44 4.39 -4.85
N VAL A 31 -8.54 5.36 -5.10
CA VAL A 31 -7.28 5.52 -4.35
C VAL A 31 -7.56 5.74 -2.86
N GLU A 32 -8.52 6.62 -2.53
CA GLU A 32 -8.91 6.92 -1.15
C GLU A 32 -9.53 5.69 -0.45
N ALA A 33 -10.42 4.96 -1.13
CA ALA A 33 -11.03 3.76 -0.59
C ALA A 33 -10.00 2.66 -0.30
N VAL A 34 -9.02 2.44 -1.18
CA VAL A 34 -7.96 1.47 -0.97
C VAL A 34 -7.03 1.92 0.16
N THR A 35 -6.59 3.17 0.17
CA THR A 35 -5.74 3.74 1.22
C THR A 35 -6.40 3.63 2.59
N THR A 36 -7.70 3.94 2.69
CA THR A 36 -8.48 3.78 3.92
C THR A 36 -8.55 2.33 4.38
N ARG A 37 -8.71 1.37 3.45
CA ARG A 37 -8.69 -0.06 3.78
C ARG A 37 -7.33 -0.53 4.26
N ILE A 38 -6.23 -0.05 3.66
CA ILE A 38 -4.87 -0.35 4.11
C ILE A 38 -4.66 0.15 5.53
N ARG A 39 -5.03 1.40 5.80
CA ARG A 39 -4.97 2.01 7.14
C ARG A 39 -5.79 1.21 8.15
N ARG A 40 -7.04 0.89 7.84
CA ARG A 40 -7.94 0.15 8.75
C ARG A 40 -7.45 -1.28 9.03
N ASN A 41 -6.83 -1.95 8.06
CA ASN A 41 -6.33 -3.31 8.23
C ASN A 41 -4.85 -3.38 8.62
N GLN A 42 -4.16 -2.25 8.82
CA GLN A 42 -2.74 -2.19 9.18
C GLN A 42 -2.43 -3.03 10.44
N PHE A 43 -3.36 -3.15 11.38
CA PHE A 43 -3.18 -3.96 12.58
C PHE A 43 -2.91 -5.46 12.28
N LYS A 44 -3.29 -5.95 11.10
CA LYS A 44 -3.09 -7.33 10.65
C LYS A 44 -1.73 -7.57 9.97
N ARG A 45 -0.85 -6.57 9.88
CA ARG A 45 0.40 -6.64 9.10
C ARG A 45 1.54 -7.44 9.74
N MET A 46 1.35 -7.97 10.95
CA MET A 46 2.30 -8.91 11.55
C MET A 46 2.07 -10.29 10.97
N LEU A 47 2.72 -10.55 9.84
CA LEU A 47 2.72 -11.84 9.18
C LEU A 47 3.81 -12.75 9.78
N PRO A 48 3.63 -14.08 9.75
CA PRO A 48 4.73 -15.01 10.03
C PRO A 48 5.86 -14.84 9.00
N PRO A 49 7.05 -15.38 9.27
CA PRO A 49 8.14 -15.37 8.29
C PRO A 49 7.69 -16.00 6.96
N ILE A 50 7.83 -15.25 5.88
CA ILE A 50 7.51 -15.67 4.50
C ILE A 50 8.74 -15.50 3.60
N ALA A 51 8.80 -16.27 2.52
CA ALA A 51 9.88 -16.16 1.54
C ALA A 51 9.79 -14.82 0.79
N LYS A 52 10.91 -14.11 0.71
CA LYS A 52 11.02 -12.85 -0.03
C LYS A 52 11.31 -13.14 -1.50
N LEU A 53 10.36 -12.78 -2.37
CA LEU A 53 10.46 -12.99 -3.84
C LEU A 53 10.75 -11.69 -4.59
N SER A 54 10.36 -10.55 -4.03
CA SER A 54 10.51 -9.22 -4.59
C SER A 54 11.49 -8.36 -3.77
N ASN A 55 11.92 -7.23 -4.33
CA ASN A 55 12.86 -6.33 -3.66
C ASN A 55 12.30 -5.74 -2.34
N ARG A 56 10.97 -5.62 -2.23
CA ARG A 56 10.25 -5.25 -1.01
C ARG A 56 9.15 -6.24 -0.63
N THR A 57 8.88 -6.36 0.66
CA THR A 57 7.83 -7.22 1.22
C THR A 57 7.04 -6.51 2.32
N VAL A 58 5.71 -6.69 2.29
CA VAL A 58 4.81 -6.21 3.35
C VAL A 58 5.12 -6.94 4.65
N GLY A 59 5.55 -6.20 5.68
CA GLY A 59 6.06 -6.75 6.94
C GLY A 59 7.46 -6.22 7.22
N TYR A 60 8.49 -6.97 6.82
CA TYR A 60 9.90 -6.65 7.08
C TYR A 60 10.32 -5.27 6.55
N ASP A 61 9.94 -4.93 5.32
CA ASP A 61 10.35 -3.68 4.67
C ASP A 61 9.34 -2.55 4.85
N PHE A 62 8.16 -2.85 5.42
CA PHE A 62 7.02 -1.94 5.55
C PHE A 62 6.94 -1.35 6.97
N LEU A 63 8.02 -0.69 7.39
CA LEU A 63 8.21 -0.10 8.72
C LEU A 63 7.57 1.28 8.89
N TYR A 64 6.36 1.48 8.37
CA TYR A 64 5.66 2.75 8.56
C TYR A 64 5.20 2.89 10.01
N LEU A 65 5.53 4.05 10.59
CA LEU A 65 5.00 4.52 11.87
C LEU A 65 3.47 4.33 11.88
N ARG A 66 2.92 3.91 13.02
CA ARG A 66 1.47 3.71 13.19
C ARG A 66 0.69 5.02 13.07
N ASP A 67 1.37 6.14 13.21
CA ASP A 67 0.79 7.48 13.11
C ASP A 67 0.61 7.88 11.65
N TRP A 68 -0.62 7.72 11.17
CA TRP A 68 -1.05 8.14 9.83
C TRP A 68 -1.45 9.62 9.75
N GLY A 69 -0.88 10.47 10.60
CA GLY A 69 -1.34 11.84 10.82
C GLY A 69 -2.70 11.86 11.53
N THR A 70 -2.79 12.66 12.59
CA THR A 70 -4.05 13.20 13.11
C THR A 70 -4.67 14.13 12.10
#